data_AF-A0A1D9QEU9-F1
#
_entry.id   AF-A0A1D9QEU9-F1
#
_cell.length_a   1.000
_cell.length_b   1.000
_cell.length_c   1.000
_cell.angle_alpha   90.00
_cell.angle_beta   90.00
_cell.angle_gamma   90.00
#
_symmetry.space_group_name_H-M   'P 1'
#
loop_
_entity.id
_entity.type
_entity.pdbx_description
1 polymer ?
#
loop_
_entity_poly.entity_id
_entity_poly.type
_entity_poly.pdbx_seq_one_letter_code
_entity_poly.pdbx_strand_id
1 'polypeptide(L)'
;MEEFGSFMDESREGITAESKRLCDTLRNSPQLPPENTLFSDDKFLQKTLSNTRRANKSRVVRDIAQPIVPSAEILACLGADHLNILLETTNECWINSHTFIYPSGSRSGLRPQPDFSLGFKRSAFS
;
A
#
# COMPACT_ATOMS: atom_id res chain seq x y z
N MET A 1 -4.83 -28.57 -4.48
CA MET A 1 -5.07 -27.98 -5.82
C MET A 1 -4.10 -26.83 -5.93
N GLU A 2 -2.99 -27.04 -6.64
CA GLU A 2 -1.96 -26.03 -6.86
C GLU A 2 -2.39 -25.22 -8.09
N GLU A 3 -3.18 -24.18 -7.88
CA GLU A 3 -3.53 -23.24 -8.95
C GLU A 3 -2.63 -22.02 -8.80
N PHE A 4 -1.65 -21.89 -9.69
CA PHE A 4 -0.80 -20.70 -9.87
C PHE A 4 0.29 -20.44 -8.80
N GLY A 5 0.82 -21.47 -8.13
CA GLY A 5 1.96 -21.33 -7.21
C GLY A 5 1.60 -20.67 -5.87
N SER A 6 0.31 -20.50 -5.60
CA SER A 6 -0.22 -20.12 -4.28
C SER A 6 -0.86 -21.35 -3.66
N PHE A 7 -0.41 -21.74 -2.48
CA PHE A 7 -1.00 -22.84 -1.72
C PHE A 7 -2.08 -22.26 -0.80
N MET A 8 -3.32 -22.74 -0.92
CA MET A 8 -4.42 -22.41 0.00
C MET A 8 -4.45 -23.32 1.24
N ASP A 9 -3.58 -24.33 1.30
CA ASP A 9 -3.37 -25.14 2.50
C ASP A 9 -2.38 -24.45 3.44
N GLU A 10 -2.47 -24.76 4.74
CA GLU A 10 -1.51 -24.29 5.72
C GLU A 10 -0.09 -24.70 5.30
N SER A 11 0.82 -23.73 5.26
CA SER A 11 2.24 -24.03 5.13
C SER A 11 2.66 -24.92 6.29
N ARG A 12 3.27 -26.07 5.99
CA ARG A 12 3.83 -26.99 7.01
C ARG A 12 4.83 -26.30 7.93
N GLU A 13 5.51 -25.27 7.44
CA GLU A 13 6.51 -24.50 8.16
C GLU A 13 5.88 -23.38 9.02
N GLY A 14 4.61 -23.05 8.76
CA GLY A 14 3.85 -22.02 9.47
C GLY A 14 4.53 -20.65 9.45
N ILE A 15 4.13 -19.79 10.39
CA ILE A 15 4.80 -18.49 10.59
C ILE A 15 6.10 -18.72 11.37
N THR A 16 7.23 -18.38 10.74
CA THR A 16 8.55 -18.53 11.35
C THR A 16 8.72 -17.69 12.61
N ALA A 17 9.58 -18.13 13.52
CA ALA A 17 9.91 -17.36 14.73
C ALA A 17 10.51 -15.98 14.38
N GLU A 18 11.25 -15.89 13.27
CA GLU A 18 11.83 -14.65 12.76
C GLU A 18 10.75 -13.66 12.32
N SER A 19 9.75 -14.12 11.55
CA SER A 19 8.60 -13.31 11.14
C SER A 19 7.83 -12.79 12.36
N LYS A 20 7.58 -13.64 13.35
CA LYS A 20 6.93 -13.22 14.62
C LYS A 20 7.74 -12.14 15.34
N ARG A 21 9.05 -12.35 15.50
CA ARG A 21 9.95 -11.37 16.12
C ARG A 21 10.00 -10.06 15.35
N LEU A 22 9.99 -10.10 14.01
CA LEU A 22 9.93 -8.90 13.18
C LEU A 22 8.63 -8.14 13.42
N CYS A 23 7.49 -8.82 13.39
CA CYS A 23 6.18 -8.21 13.67
C CYS A 23 6.13 -7.60 15.08
N ASP A 24 6.62 -8.31 16.09
CA ASP A 24 6.70 -7.81 17.47
C ASP A 24 7.61 -6.58 17.57
N THR A 25 8.73 -6.59 16.85
CA THR A 25 9.65 -5.44 16.78
C THR A 25 8.96 -4.25 16.15
N LEU A 26 8.37 -4.41 14.96
CA LEU A 26 7.68 -3.33 14.25
C LEU A 26 6.52 -2.74 15.07
N ARG A 27 5.80 -3.59 15.81
CA ARG A 27 4.68 -3.18 16.67
C ARG A 27 5.12 -2.42 17.91
N ASN A 28 6.21 -2.84 18.55
CA ASN A 28 6.66 -2.26 19.82
C ASN A 28 7.71 -1.16 19.63
N SER A 29 8.28 -1.01 18.44
CA SER A 29 9.22 0.06 18.14
C SER A 29 8.52 1.42 18.22
N PRO A 30 9.17 2.44 18.82
CA PRO A 30 8.65 3.80 18.78
C PRO A 30 8.48 4.26 17.33
N GLN A 31 7.28 4.67 16.96
CA GLN A 31 7.00 5.29 15.66
C GLN A 31 6.85 6.80 15.90
N LEU A 32 7.84 7.58 15.47
CA LEU A 32 7.75 9.04 15.54
C LEU A 32 6.81 9.54 14.44
N PRO A 33 5.99 10.58 14.70
CA PRO A 33 5.23 11.24 13.64
C PRO A 33 6.18 11.74 12.54
N PRO A 34 5.75 11.71 11.27
CA PRO A 34 6.53 12.29 10.19
C PRO A 34 6.84 13.78 10.48
N GLU A 35 8.12 14.14 10.45
CA GLU A 35 8.57 15.52 10.62
C GLU A 35 8.28 16.37 9.37
N ASN A 36 8.09 17.67 9.55
CA ASN A 36 7.78 18.62 8.48
C ASN A 36 6.50 18.29 7.69
N THR A 37 5.52 17.66 8.35
CA THR A 37 4.23 17.34 7.75
C THR A 37 3.09 18.05 8.48
N LEU A 38 1.88 17.98 7.92
CA LEU A 38 0.64 18.45 8.58
C LEU A 38 0.34 17.70 9.90
N PHE A 39 1.08 16.63 10.19
CA PHE A 39 0.95 15.79 11.40
C PHE A 39 1.96 16.17 12.49
N SER A 40 2.92 17.06 12.22
CA SER A 40 3.97 17.41 13.18
C SER A 40 3.52 18.36 14.31
N ASP A 41 2.34 18.98 14.19
CA ASP A 41 1.76 19.86 15.21
C ASP A 41 0.24 19.61 15.33
N ASP A 42 -0.19 19.35 16.57
CA ASP A 42 -1.57 19.00 16.92
C ASP A 42 -2.61 19.98 16.40
N LYS A 43 -2.32 21.28 16.35
CA LYS A 43 -3.26 22.28 15.82
C LYS A 43 -3.46 22.12 14.32
N PHE A 44 -2.38 21.92 13.57
CA PHE A 44 -2.46 21.67 12.13
C PHE A 44 -3.11 20.33 11.83
N LEU A 45 -2.82 19.31 12.64
CA LEU A 45 -3.47 18.01 12.55
C LEU A 45 -4.99 18.13 12.73
N GLN A 46 -5.45 18.73 13.83
CA GLN A 46 -6.88 18.90 14.09
C GLN A 46 -7.57 19.72 12.99
N LYS A 47 -6.90 20.76 12.47
CA LYS A 47 -7.42 21.55 11.36
C LYS A 47 -7.53 20.73 10.07
N THR A 48 -6.52 19.93 9.76
CA THR A 48 -6.48 19.04 8.59
C THR A 48 -7.61 18.00 8.68
N LEU A 49 -7.77 17.34 9.82
CA LEU A 49 -8.86 16.37 10.04
C LEU A 49 -10.26 17.02 9.90
N SER A 50 -10.44 18.22 10.45
CA SER A 50 -11.69 18.97 10.33
C SER A 50 -12.03 19.32 8.89
N ASN A 51 -11.03 19.78 8.11
CA ASN A 51 -11.19 20.08 6.69
C ASN A 51 -11.49 18.79 5.87
N THR A 52 -10.85 17.68 6.21
CA THR A 52 -11.00 16.41 5.51
C THR A 52 -12.30 15.69 5.83
N ARG A 53 -12.96 16.00 6.97
CA ARG A 53 -14.24 15.38 7.37
C ARG A 53 -15.34 15.47 6.30
N ARG A 54 -15.32 16.50 5.46
CA ARG A 54 -16.29 16.69 4.35
C ARG A 54 -15.65 16.57 2.98
N ALA A 55 -14.42 16.09 2.91
CA ALA A 55 -13.67 15.99 1.68
C ALA A 55 -14.02 14.69 0.94
N ASN A 56 -13.91 14.73 -0.40
CA ASN A 56 -14.04 13.54 -1.21
C ASN A 56 -12.78 12.66 -1.13
N LYS A 57 -12.89 11.42 -1.61
CA LYS A 57 -11.80 10.43 -1.60
C LYS A 57 -10.49 10.98 -2.15
N SER A 58 -10.52 11.69 -3.28
CA SER A 58 -9.35 12.28 -3.91
C SER A 58 -8.63 13.29 -3.03
N ARG A 59 -9.38 14.14 -2.30
CA ARG A 59 -8.81 15.06 -1.32
C ARG A 59 -8.22 14.33 -0.12
N VAL A 60 -8.88 13.29 0.38
CA VAL A 60 -8.33 12.48 1.48
C VAL A 60 -6.96 11.88 1.08
N VAL A 61 -6.89 11.25 -0.10
CA VAL A 61 -5.65 10.64 -0.59
C VAL A 61 -4.53 11.68 -0.74
N ARG A 62 -4.83 12.84 -1.33
CA ARG A 62 -3.84 13.89 -1.54
C ARG A 62 -3.39 14.56 -0.24
N ASP A 63 -4.33 14.94 0.62
CA ASP A 63 -4.07 15.83 1.75
C ASP A 63 -3.67 15.05 3.03
N ILE A 64 -3.99 13.74 3.11
CA ILE A 64 -3.68 12.88 4.26
C ILE A 64 -2.75 11.72 3.90
N ALA A 65 -3.01 10.98 2.81
CA ALA A 65 -2.27 9.75 2.57
C ALA A 65 -0.80 10.02 2.18
N GLN A 66 -0.53 10.99 1.31
CA GLN A 66 0.82 11.30 0.84
C GLN A 66 1.78 11.77 1.95
N PRO A 67 1.39 12.60 2.95
CA PRO A 67 2.31 12.92 4.03
C PRO A 67 2.51 11.79 5.07
N ILE A 68 1.63 10.78 5.12
CA ILE A 68 1.82 9.59 5.99
C ILE A 68 2.63 8.52 5.26
N VAL A 69 2.30 8.28 4.00
CA VAL A 69 2.93 7.33 3.10
C VAL A 69 3.52 8.13 1.93
N PRO A 70 4.75 8.65 2.10
CA PRO A 70 5.40 9.42 1.05
C PRO A 70 5.59 8.57 -0.21
N SER A 71 5.54 9.22 -1.37
CA SER A 71 5.73 8.54 -2.65
C SER A 71 7.12 7.91 -2.72
N ALA A 72 7.16 6.60 -2.90
CA ALA A 72 8.38 5.82 -3.09
C ALA A 72 9.13 6.26 -4.35
N GLU A 73 8.42 6.63 -5.42
CA GLU A 73 9.03 7.11 -6.66
C GLU A 73 9.65 8.50 -6.49
N ILE A 74 8.98 9.41 -5.78
CA ILE A 74 9.57 10.71 -5.45
C ILE A 74 10.80 10.52 -4.55
N LEU A 75 10.71 9.67 -3.54
CA LEU A 75 11.84 9.39 -2.65
C LEU A 75 13.02 8.78 -3.42
N ALA A 76 12.77 7.87 -4.37
CA ALA A 76 13.79 7.32 -5.25
C ALA A 76 14.47 8.43 -6.06
N CYS A 77 13.71 9.36 -6.65
CA CYS A 77 14.25 10.53 -7.35
C CYS A 77 15.08 11.45 -6.44
N LEU A 78 14.77 11.51 -5.14
CA LEU A 78 15.51 12.29 -4.14
C LEU A 78 16.74 11.55 -3.57
N GLY A 79 17.09 10.37 -4.10
CA GLY A 79 18.30 9.63 -3.75
C GLY A 79 18.08 8.40 -2.87
N ALA A 80 16.84 8.02 -2.57
CA ALA A 80 16.54 6.74 -1.92
C ALA A 80 16.59 5.59 -2.93
N ASP A 81 17.78 5.28 -3.46
CA ASP A 81 17.96 4.39 -4.61
C ASP A 81 17.38 2.98 -4.43
N HIS A 82 17.32 2.50 -3.18
CA HIS A 82 16.72 1.20 -2.83
C HIS A 82 15.21 1.12 -3.16
N LEU A 83 14.52 2.26 -3.33
CA LEU A 83 13.11 2.33 -3.71
C LEU A 83 12.91 2.29 -5.24
N ASN A 84 13.97 2.33 -6.05
CA ASN A 84 13.87 2.25 -7.51
C ASN A 84 13.22 0.94 -8.00
N ILE A 85 13.22 -0.11 -7.18
CA ILE A 85 12.54 -1.37 -7.47
C ILE A 85 11.02 -1.29 -7.32
N LEU A 86 10.49 -0.20 -6.75
CA LEU A 86 9.07 0.02 -6.54
C LEU A 86 8.45 0.86 -7.66
N LEU A 87 7.16 0.68 -7.87
CA LEU A 87 6.32 1.40 -8.82
C LEU A 87 5.01 1.78 -8.13
N GLU A 88 4.57 3.01 -8.34
CA GLU A 88 3.26 3.48 -7.90
C GLU A 88 2.29 3.54 -9.09
N THR A 89 1.03 3.18 -8.85
CA THR A 89 -0.04 3.31 -9.84
C THR A 89 -1.25 3.97 -9.20
N THR A 90 -1.92 4.88 -9.91
CA THR A 90 -3.10 5.58 -9.38
C THR A 90 -4.32 5.34 -10.25
N ASN A 91 -5.38 4.80 -9.67
CA ASN A 91 -6.63 4.49 -10.37
C ASN A 91 -6.41 3.58 -11.59
N GLU A 92 -5.40 2.71 -11.55
CA GLU A 92 -5.10 1.77 -12.61
C GLU A 92 -5.75 0.41 -12.34
N CYS A 93 -6.42 -0.11 -13.36
CA CYS A 93 -7.01 -1.44 -13.30
C CYS A 93 -5.88 -2.48 -13.34
N TRP A 94 -5.91 -3.44 -12.42
CA TRP A 94 -4.95 -4.53 -12.39
C TRP A 94 -5.25 -5.54 -13.51
N ILE A 95 -4.84 -5.22 -14.73
CA ILE A 95 -5.20 -5.99 -15.92
C ILE A 95 -4.62 -7.42 -15.94
N ASN A 96 -3.60 -7.68 -15.13
CA ASN A 96 -2.97 -8.98 -14.98
C ASN A 96 -3.48 -9.76 -13.75
N SER A 97 -4.45 -9.22 -13.00
CA SER A 97 -5.05 -9.94 -11.87
C SER A 97 -5.99 -11.05 -12.35
N HIS A 98 -5.89 -12.23 -11.75
CA HIS A 98 -6.92 -13.26 -11.89
C HIS A 98 -8.19 -12.87 -11.12
N THR A 99 -9.34 -13.01 -11.76
CA THR A 99 -10.63 -12.62 -11.18
C THR A 99 -11.35 -13.84 -10.62
N PHE A 100 -11.79 -13.77 -9.37
CA PHE A 100 -12.50 -14.86 -8.69
C PHE A 100 -14.03 -14.65 -8.64
N ILE A 101 -14.48 -13.40 -8.81
CA ILE A 101 -15.89 -13.03 -8.75
C ILE A 101 -16.39 -12.74 -10.17
N TYR A 102 -17.35 -13.54 -10.62
CA TYR A 102 -18.01 -13.40 -11.91
C TYR A 102 -19.48 -12.98 -11.69
N PRO A 103 -19.84 -11.71 -11.96
CA PRO A 103 -21.23 -11.29 -11.91
C PRO A 103 -22.09 -12.12 -12.87
N SER A 104 -23.31 -12.48 -12.46
CA SER A 104 -24.24 -13.23 -13.32
C SER A 104 -24.45 -12.51 -14.65
N GLY A 105 -24.18 -13.21 -15.75
CA GLY A 105 -24.27 -12.67 -17.12
C GLY A 105 -23.02 -11.96 -17.66
N SER A 106 -21.94 -11.85 -16.87
CA SER A 106 -20.67 -11.30 -17.35
C SER A 106 -19.70 -12.40 -17.83
N ARG A 107 -19.06 -12.21 -18.98
CA ARG A 107 -17.96 -13.08 -19.46
C ARG A 107 -16.61 -12.78 -18.79
N SER A 108 -16.50 -11.64 -18.11
CA SER A 108 -15.25 -11.19 -17.47
C SER A 108 -15.51 -10.89 -16.01
N GLY A 109 -14.65 -11.40 -15.12
CA GLY A 109 -14.74 -11.09 -13.70
C GLY A 109 -14.34 -9.65 -13.37
N LEU A 110 -14.68 -9.19 -12.17
CA LEU A 110 -14.31 -7.86 -11.71
C LEU A 110 -12.82 -7.81 -11.38
N ARG A 111 -12.11 -6.82 -11.93
CA ARG A 111 -10.70 -6.57 -11.64
C ARG A 111 -10.57 -5.46 -10.60
N PRO A 112 -9.64 -5.60 -9.64
CA PRO A 112 -9.31 -4.50 -8.74
C PRO A 112 -8.84 -3.28 -9.55
N GLN A 113 -9.35 -2.11 -9.17
CA GLN A 113 -8.89 -0.81 -9.64
C GLN A 113 -8.77 0.11 -8.42
N PRO A 114 -7.70 -0.03 -7.64
CA PRO A 114 -7.46 0.79 -6.48
C PRO A 114 -7.07 2.22 -6.89
N ASP A 115 -7.46 3.21 -6.08
CA ASP A 115 -7.11 4.62 -6.30
C ASP A 115 -5.60 4.87 -6.20
N PHE A 116 -4.91 4.07 -5.41
CA PHE A 116 -3.47 4.09 -5.26
C PHE A 116 -2.98 2.66 -5.00
N SER A 117 -1.85 2.30 -5.57
CA SER A 117 -1.14 1.05 -5.28
C SER A 117 0.35 1.25 -5.36
N LEU A 118 1.05 0.49 -4.53
CA LEU A 118 2.49 0.37 -4.52
C LEU A 118 2.83 -1.10 -4.79
N GLY A 119 3.69 -1.33 -5.77
CA GLY A 119 4.13 -2.67 -6.14
C GLY A 119 5.60 -2.71 -6.51
N PHE A 120 6.13 -3.92 -6.67
CA PHE A 120 7.47 -4.10 -7.22
C PHE A 120 7.43 -4.07 -8.75
N LYS A 121 8.42 -3.43 -9.36
CA LYS A 121 8.69 -3.53 -10.79
C LYS A 121 9.02 -4.98 -11.12
N ARG A 122 8.70 -5.40 -12.36
CA ARG A 122 9.03 -6.75 -12.83
C ARG A 122 10.52 -7.06 -12.75
N SER A 123 11.37 -6.05 -12.96
CA SER A 123 12.83 -6.15 -12.85
C SER A 123 13.35 -6.33 -11.41
N ALA A 124 12.49 -6.25 -10.40
CA ALA A 124 12.89 -6.51 -9.01
C ALA A 124 13.07 -8.01 -8.72
N PHE A 125 12.54 -8.88 -9.59
CA PHE A 125 12.55 -10.33 -9.44
C PHE A 125 13.38 -11.05 -10.51
N SER A 126 14.15 -10.30 -11.30
CA SER A 126 15.04 -10.82 -12.34
C SER A 126 16.47 -10.88 -11.88
#